data_AF-A0A9Q4T2F3-F1
#
_entry.id   AF-A0A9Q4T2F3-F1
#
_cell.length_a   1.000
_cell.length_b   1.000
_cell.length_c   1.000
_cell.angle_alpha   90.00
_cell.angle_beta   90.00
_cell.angle_gamma   90.00
#
_symmetry.space_group_name_H-M   'P 1'
#
loop_
_entity.id
_entity.type
_entity.pdbx_description
1 polymer ?
#
loop_
_entity_poly.entity_id
_entity_poly.type
_entity_poly.pdbx_seq_one_letter_code
_entity_poly.pdbx_strand_id
1 'polypeptide(L)'
;MHLTDAEIASRVPVWYALSEIFTGRELQDYDYRWMAQVLKETGKSREEILTILDEEVAPALQINLLYSPAPVMQGWSEENVKLMVMEYVARKPTLIERIVPARVLLKRRRKYIQHEVDRLCAELDALTSGHCL
;
A
#
# COMPACT_ATOMS: atom_id res chain seq x y z
N MET A 1 9.56 14.93 2.64
CA MET A 1 8.27 15.52 2.18
C MET A 1 7.45 15.80 3.43
N HIS A 2 6.79 16.96 3.54
CA HIS A 2 5.93 17.27 4.69
C HIS A 2 4.48 17.26 4.23
N LEU A 3 3.69 16.32 4.77
CA LEU A 3 2.25 16.26 4.57
C LEU A 3 1.56 17.11 5.64
N THR A 4 0.50 17.81 5.25
CA THR A 4 -0.42 18.48 6.16
C THR A 4 -1.29 17.47 6.90
N ASP A 5 -1.88 17.87 8.04
CA ASP A 5 -2.77 16.99 8.82
C ASP A 5 -3.97 16.50 7.99
N ALA A 6 -4.51 17.34 7.10
CA ALA A 6 -5.60 16.96 6.21
C ALA A 6 -5.16 15.91 5.17
N GLU A 7 -3.97 16.06 4.60
CA GLU A 7 -3.42 15.06 3.69
C GLU A 7 -3.16 13.74 4.40
N ILE A 8 -2.60 13.78 5.62
CA ILE A 8 -2.39 12.60 6.46
C ILE A 8 -3.73 11.90 6.72
N ALA A 9 -4.73 12.64 7.21
CA ALA A 9 -6.05 12.08 7.50
C ALA A 9 -6.68 11.41 6.27
N SER A 10 -6.50 11.99 5.07
CA SER A 10 -7.01 11.41 3.82
C SER A 10 -6.24 10.16 3.34
N ARG A 11 -5.00 9.96 3.82
CA ARG A 11 -4.10 8.89 3.39
C ARG A 11 -4.06 7.72 4.35
N VAL A 12 -4.35 7.92 5.63
CA VAL A 12 -4.35 6.87 6.65
C VAL A 12 -5.21 5.65 6.27
N PRO A 13 -6.47 5.81 5.80
CA PRO A 13 -7.27 4.66 5.37
C PRO A 13 -6.65 3.90 4.18
N VAL A 14 -5.99 4.63 3.27
CA VAL A 14 -5.29 4.06 2.11
C VAL A 14 -4.07 3.28 2.57
N TRP A 15 -3.25 3.87 3.44
CA TRP A 15 -2.07 3.21 4.00
C TRP A 15 -2.47 1.94 4.75
N TYR A 16 -3.52 2.01 5.56
CA TYR A 16 -4.02 0.88 6.34
C TYR A 16 -4.49 -0.26 5.43
N ALA A 17 -5.38 0.00 4.47
CA ALA A 17 -5.86 -1.02 3.54
C ALA A 17 -4.70 -1.66 2.75
N LEU A 18 -3.78 -0.86 2.22
CA LEU A 18 -2.63 -1.36 1.45
C LEU A 18 -1.59 -2.10 2.31
N SER A 19 -1.58 -1.91 3.63
CA SER A 19 -0.64 -2.59 4.52
C SER A 19 -0.85 -4.10 4.57
N GLU A 20 -2.07 -4.58 4.32
CA GLU A 20 -2.42 -6.01 4.32
C GLU A 20 -1.60 -6.81 3.31
N ILE A 21 -1.23 -6.21 2.17
CA ILE A 21 -0.36 -6.79 1.13
C ILE A 21 1.00 -7.21 1.70
N PHE A 22 1.44 -6.58 2.80
CA PHE A 22 2.76 -6.79 3.40
C PHE A 22 2.73 -7.70 4.63
N THR A 23 1.60 -8.35 4.91
CA THR A 23 1.47 -9.33 5.99
C THR A 23 1.97 -10.70 5.56
N GLY A 24 2.44 -11.52 6.51
CA GLY A 24 2.90 -12.88 6.23
C GLY A 24 1.78 -13.90 5.96
N ARG A 25 0.51 -13.49 6.04
CA ARG A 25 -0.64 -14.36 5.79
C ARG A 25 -1.05 -14.30 4.32
N GLU A 26 -1.67 -15.37 3.87
CA GLU A 26 -2.31 -15.40 2.54
C GLU A 26 -3.62 -14.61 2.59
N LEU A 27 -3.74 -13.58 1.75
CA LEU A 27 -4.97 -12.81 1.61
C LEU A 27 -6.05 -13.63 0.91
N GLN A 28 -7.26 -13.55 1.44
CA GLN A 28 -8.44 -14.24 0.94
C GLN A 28 -9.30 -13.28 0.09
N ASP A 29 -10.25 -13.83 -0.68
CA ASP A 29 -11.16 -13.02 -1.51
C ASP A 29 -11.86 -11.90 -0.73
N TYR A 30 -12.27 -12.17 0.51
CA TYR A 30 -12.94 -11.17 1.34
C TYR A 30 -12.01 -10.03 1.76
N ASP A 31 -10.69 -10.28 1.87
CA ASP A 31 -9.70 -9.25 2.21
C ASP A 31 -9.60 -8.24 1.07
N TYR A 32 -9.46 -8.71 -0.18
CA TYR A 32 -9.38 -7.82 -1.33
C TYR A 32 -10.65 -7.00 -1.54
N ARG A 33 -11.83 -7.60 -1.33
CA ARG A 33 -13.12 -6.87 -1.41
C ARG A 33 -13.19 -5.77 -0.35
N TRP A 34 -12.79 -6.08 0.89
CA TRP A 34 -12.73 -5.10 1.97
C TRP A 34 -11.74 -3.98 1.64
N MET A 35 -10.53 -4.31 1.21
CA MET A 35 -9.52 -3.33 0.80
C MET A 35 -10.04 -2.42 -0.32
N ALA A 36 -10.61 -2.99 -1.38
CA ALA A 36 -11.14 -2.25 -2.51
C ALA A 36 -12.28 -1.30 -2.10
N GLN A 37 -13.15 -1.74 -1.18
CA GLN A 37 -14.21 -0.90 -0.63
C GLN A 37 -13.66 0.29 0.16
N VAL A 38 -12.72 0.05 1.09
CA VAL A 38 -12.06 1.11 1.86
C VAL A 38 -11.38 2.12 0.93
N LEU A 39 -10.65 1.63 -0.07
CA LEU A 39 -9.94 2.47 -1.03
C LEU A 39 -10.90 3.31 -1.89
N LYS A 40 -12.01 2.72 -2.33
CA LYS A 40 -13.05 3.44 -3.08
C LYS A 40 -13.69 4.55 -2.26
N GLU A 41 -13.95 4.32 -0.98
CA GLU A 41 -14.54 5.31 -0.06
C GLU A 41 -13.63 6.54 0.15
N THR A 42 -12.32 6.41 -0.07
CA THR A 42 -11.39 7.56 0.00
C THR A 42 -11.53 8.55 -1.16
N GLY A 43 -12.25 8.17 -2.23
CA GLY A 43 -12.44 9.00 -3.43
C GLY A 43 -11.20 9.17 -4.31
N LYS A 44 -10.10 8.48 -4.01
CA LYS A 44 -8.85 8.54 -4.79
C LYS A 44 -8.95 7.71 -6.07
N SER A 45 -8.26 8.15 -7.12
CA SER A 45 -8.18 7.37 -8.36
C SER A 45 -7.30 6.12 -8.16
N ARG A 46 -7.45 5.15 -9.05
CA ARG A 46 -6.61 3.95 -9.08
C ARG A 46 -5.12 4.32 -9.21
N GLU A 47 -4.79 5.29 -10.06
CA GLU A 47 -3.43 5.76 -10.26
C GLU A 47 -2.85 6.39 -8.99
N GLU A 48 -3.66 7.17 -8.26
CA GLU A 48 -3.25 7.77 -6.99
C GLU A 48 -3.00 6.70 -5.92
N ILE A 49 -3.90 5.71 -5.80
CA ILE A 49 -3.75 4.57 -4.89
C ILE A 49 -2.47 3.80 -5.18
N LEU A 50 -2.20 3.50 -6.46
CA LEU A 50 -0.98 2.78 -6.85
C LEU A 50 0.28 3.60 -6.61
N THR A 51 0.21 4.93 -6.78
CA THR A 51 1.32 5.82 -6.44
C THR A 51 1.60 5.77 -4.93
N ILE A 52 0.56 5.83 -4.09
CA ILE A 52 0.69 5.70 -2.63
C ILE A 52 1.29 4.34 -2.25
N LEU A 53 0.82 3.26 -2.88
CA LEU A 53 1.38 1.93 -2.66
C LEU A 53 2.88 1.91 -2.96
N ASP A 54 3.27 2.32 -4.17
CA ASP A 54 4.64 2.19 -4.64
C ASP A 54 5.60 3.14 -3.93
N GLU A 55 5.13 4.34 -3.59
CA GLU A 55 5.97 5.41 -3.07
C GLU A 55 5.94 5.55 -1.55
N GLU A 56 4.93 5.06 -0.85
CA GLU A 56 4.78 5.32 0.59
C GLU A 56 4.69 4.01 1.38
N VAL A 57 3.78 3.12 1.01
CA VAL A 57 3.48 1.91 1.78
C VAL A 57 4.51 0.81 1.54
N ALA A 58 4.77 0.45 0.28
CA ALA A 58 5.70 -0.61 -0.07
C ALA A 58 7.11 -0.38 0.50
N PRO A 59 7.71 0.81 0.40
CA PRO A 59 9.04 1.04 0.96
C PRO A 59 9.09 0.95 2.48
N ALA A 60 8.00 1.34 3.16
CA ALA A 60 7.91 1.27 4.62
C ALA A 60 7.72 -0.16 5.13
N LEU A 61 6.95 -0.98 4.41
CA LEU A 61 6.48 -2.29 4.91
C LEU A 61 7.08 -3.52 4.22
N GLN A 62 7.70 -3.39 3.04
CA GLN A 62 8.29 -4.53 2.33
C GLN A 62 9.34 -5.30 3.15
N ILE A 63 9.95 -4.65 4.15
CA ILE A 63 10.92 -5.29 5.03
C ILE A 63 10.31 -6.44 5.83
N ASN A 64 9.00 -6.35 6.15
CA ASN A 64 8.28 -7.40 6.86
C ASN A 64 8.27 -8.71 6.06
N LEU A 65 8.01 -8.65 4.75
CA LEU A 65 7.99 -9.82 3.88
C LEU A 65 9.39 -10.32 3.49
N LEU A 66 10.30 -9.41 3.19
CA LEU A 66 11.56 -9.76 2.53
C LEU A 66 12.68 -10.15 3.49
N TYR A 67 12.65 -9.64 4.72
CA TYR A 67 13.79 -9.77 5.64
C TYR A 67 13.40 -10.15 7.07
N SER A 68 12.10 -10.16 7.42
CA SER A 68 11.70 -10.62 8.75
C SER A 68 11.74 -12.14 8.84
N PRO A 69 12.46 -12.74 9.81
CA PRO A 69 12.43 -14.18 10.04
C PRO A 69 11.07 -14.67 10.57
N ALA A 70 10.27 -13.76 11.14
CA ALA A 70 8.90 -13.99 11.58
C ALA A 70 8.04 -12.80 11.12
N PRO A 71 7.53 -12.82 9.88
CA PRO A 71 6.67 -11.76 9.36
C PRO A 71 5.41 -11.56 10.22
N VAL A 72 4.96 -10.32 10.34
CA VAL A 72 3.68 -9.99 11.00
C VAL A 72 2.53 -10.68 10.27
N MET A 73 1.79 -11.55 10.97
CA MET A 73 0.73 -12.37 10.39
C MET A 73 -0.63 -11.67 10.41
N GLN A 74 -0.99 -11.00 11.52
CA GLN A 74 -2.35 -10.49 11.78
C GLN A 74 -2.56 -9.03 11.36
N GLY A 75 -1.69 -8.49 10.50
CA GLY A 75 -1.69 -7.06 10.18
C GLY A 75 -1.18 -6.19 11.32
N TRP A 76 -1.35 -4.88 11.13
CA TRP A 76 -1.00 -3.85 12.09
C TRP A 76 -2.26 -3.07 12.48
N SER A 77 -2.21 -2.31 13.56
CA SER A 77 -3.23 -1.28 13.78
C SER A 77 -3.04 -0.12 12.80
N GLU A 78 -4.13 0.60 12.49
CA GLU A 78 -4.09 1.80 11.66
C GLU A 78 -3.05 2.83 12.16
N GLU A 79 -2.98 3.05 13.48
CA GLU A 79 -1.99 3.96 14.09
C GLU A 79 -0.55 3.48 13.88
N ASN A 80 -0.28 2.17 13.98
CA ASN A 80 1.05 1.63 13.72
C ASN A 80 1.44 1.81 12.25
N VAL A 81 0.52 1.55 11.32
CA VAL A 81 0.76 1.77 9.88
C VAL A 81 1.07 3.24 9.61
N LYS A 82 0.24 4.14 10.15
CA LYS A 82 0.46 5.59 10.05
C LYS A 82 1.85 5.99 10.55
N LEU A 83 2.26 5.54 11.73
CA LEU A 83 3.58 5.85 12.28
C LEU A 83 4.72 5.36 11.37
N MET A 84 4.67 4.10 10.92
CA MET A 84 5.71 3.52 10.06
C MET A 84 5.81 4.25 8.71
N VAL A 85 4.67 4.53 8.06
CA VAL A 85 4.65 5.22 6.76
C VAL A 85 5.08 6.68 6.93
N MET A 86 4.65 7.37 7.99
CA MET A 86 5.07 8.74 8.28
C MET A 86 6.57 8.83 8.57
N GLU A 87 7.13 7.90 9.35
CA GLU A 87 8.58 7.84 9.61
C GLU A 87 9.37 7.72 8.31
N TYR A 88 8.88 6.90 7.38
CA TYR A 88 9.48 6.77 6.06
C TYR A 88 9.33 8.03 5.19
N VAL A 89 8.11 8.58 5.08
CA VAL A 89 7.81 9.78 4.25
C VAL A 89 8.58 11.01 4.73
N ALA A 90 8.76 11.16 6.04
CA ALA A 90 9.57 12.23 6.64
C ALA A 90 11.05 12.15 6.22
N ARG A 91 11.56 10.94 5.97
CA ARG A 91 12.95 10.67 5.55
C ARG A 91 13.17 10.76 4.03
N LYS A 92 12.10 10.92 3.23
CA LYS A 92 12.19 11.04 1.76
C LYS A 92 12.70 12.40 1.27
N PRO A 93 13.51 12.44 0.19
CA PRO A 93 13.94 11.29 -0.62
C PRO A 93 15.19 10.61 -0.03
N THR A 94 15.18 9.28 0.03
CA THR A 94 16.41 8.53 0.34
C THR A 94 17.38 8.63 -0.85
N LEU A 95 18.70 8.59 -0.62
CA LEU A 95 19.71 8.74 -1.70
C LEU A 95 19.48 7.76 -2.87
N ILE A 96 19.01 6.55 -2.57
CA ILE A 96 18.70 5.50 -3.56
C ILE A 96 17.60 5.95 -4.53
N GLU A 97 16.57 6.65 -4.04
CA GLU A 97 15.45 7.13 -4.86
C GLU A 97 15.84 8.28 -5.78
N ARG A 98 16.92 9.00 -5.46
CA ARG A 98 17.44 10.09 -6.30
C ARG A 98 18.29 9.57 -7.46
N ILE A 99 18.86 8.37 -7.32
CA ILE A 99 19.88 7.84 -8.25
C ILE A 99 19.29 6.72 -9.12
N VAL A 100 18.43 5.87 -8.57
CA VAL A 100 17.85 4.75 -9.31
C VAL A 100 16.61 5.24 -10.09
N PRO A 101 16.51 4.97 -11.40
CA PRO A 101 15.33 5.37 -12.17
C PRO A 101 14.04 4.83 -11.55
N ALA A 102 13.01 5.67 -11.43
CA ALA A 102 11.71 5.31 -10.82
C ALA A 102 11.13 4.00 -11.37
N ARG A 103 11.22 3.77 -12.69
CA ARG A 103 10.79 2.52 -13.34
C ARG A 103 11.47 1.26 -12.79
N VAL A 104 12.74 1.36 -12.41
CA VAL A 104 13.53 0.23 -11.88
C VAL A 104 13.16 -0.03 -10.43
N LEU A 105 12.99 1.03 -9.63
CA LEU A 105 12.53 0.93 -8.25
C LEU A 105 11.13 0.32 -8.18
N LEU A 106 10.22 0.78 -9.03
CA LEU A 106 8.86 0.28 -9.12
C LEU A 106 8.83 -1.21 -9.47
N LYS A 107 9.56 -1.64 -10.51
CA LYS A 107 9.69 -3.06 -10.86
C LYS A 107 10.24 -3.91 -9.70
N ARG A 108 11.21 -3.39 -8.95
CA ARG A 108 11.79 -4.10 -7.80
C ARG A 108 10.81 -4.21 -6.64
N ARG A 109 10.10 -3.12 -6.29
CA ARG A 109 9.12 -3.08 -5.20
C ARG A 109 7.94 -4.00 -5.49
N ARG A 110 7.45 -4.01 -6.73
CA ARG A 110 6.31 -4.86 -7.13
C ARG A 110 6.66 -6.33 -7.32
N LYS A 111 7.94 -6.70 -7.49
CA LYS A 111 8.36 -8.09 -7.80
C LYS A 111 7.71 -9.16 -6.91
N TYR A 112 7.53 -8.87 -5.61
CA TYR A 112 7.03 -9.83 -4.63
C TYR A 112 5.55 -9.64 -4.26
N ILE A 113 4.94 -8.56 -4.73
CA ILE A 113 3.55 -8.21 -4.41
C ILE A 113 2.68 -8.09 -5.67
N GLN A 114 3.24 -8.37 -6.86
CA GLN A 114 2.53 -8.14 -8.13
C GLN A 114 1.21 -8.90 -8.19
N HIS A 115 1.19 -10.15 -7.71
CA HIS A 115 -0.03 -10.95 -7.61
C HIS A 115 -1.11 -10.24 -6.75
N GLU A 116 -0.73 -9.80 -5.56
CA GLU A 116 -1.63 -9.08 -4.63
C GLU A 116 -2.16 -7.77 -5.24
N VAL A 117 -1.29 -7.05 -5.95
CA VAL A 117 -1.64 -5.80 -6.64
C VAL A 117 -2.61 -6.05 -7.78
N ASP A 118 -2.41 -7.11 -8.56
CA ASP A 118 -3.28 -7.46 -9.68
C ASP A 118 -4.67 -7.89 -9.16
N ARG A 119 -4.70 -8.69 -8.08
CA ARG A 119 -5.94 -9.09 -7.39
C ARG A 119 -6.72 -7.89 -6.86
N LEU A 120 -6.05 -6.97 -6.16
CA LEU A 120 -6.68 -5.75 -5.65
C LEU A 120 -7.18 -4.85 -6.79
N CYS A 121 -6.42 -4.71 -7.88
CA CYS A 121 -6.84 -3.95 -9.04
C CYS A 121 -8.12 -4.51 -9.67
N ALA A 122 -8.23 -5.84 -9.77
CA ALA A 122 -9.43 -6.48 -10.30
C ALA A 122 -10.68 -6.15 -9.46
N GLU A 123 -10.56 -6.14 -8.13
CA GLU A 123 -11.66 -5.76 -7.24
C GLU A 123 -12.03 -4.26 -7.37
N LEU A 124 -11.04 -3.37 -7.50
CA LEU A 124 -11.28 -1.94 -7.76
C LEU A 124 -12.01 -1.72 -9.10
N ASP A 125 -11.63 -2.47 -10.14
CA ASP A 125 -12.26 -2.41 -11.47
C ASP A 125 -13.70 -2.96 -11.43
N ALA A 126 -13.96 -4.00 -10.64
CA ALA A 126 -15.30 -4.55 -10.44
C ALA A 126 -16.25 -3.52 -9.77
N LEU A 127 -15.76 -2.83 -8.74
CA LEU A 127 -16.53 -1.82 -8.01
C LEU A 127 -16.81 -0.55 -8.83
N THR A 128 -15.97 -0.22 -9.80
CA THR A 128 -16.17 0.94 -10.70
C THR A 128 -17.07 0.59 -11.87
N SER A 129 -17.05 -0.67 -12.33
CA SER A 129 -17.86 -1.16 -13.45
C SER A 129 -19.30 -1.54 -13.08
N GLY A 130 -19.73 -1.26 -11.85
CA GLY A 130 -21.11 -1.50 -11.38
C GLY A 130 -21.55 -2.97 -11.32
N HIS A 131 -20.61 -3.92 -11.46
CA HIS A 131 -20.91 -5.34 -11.34
C HIS A 131 -20.82 -5.75 -9.87
N CYS A 132 -21.89 -5.52 -9.11
CA CYS A 132 -22.18 -6.39 -7.98
C CYS A 132 -22.37 -7.81 -8.53
N LEU A 133 -21.51 -8.75 -8.12
CA LEU A 133 -21.84 -10.17 -8.14
C LEU A 133 -22.60 -10.53 -6.87
#